data_AF-A0A2J6I6V0-F1
#
_entry.id   AF-A0A2J6I6V0-F1
#
_cell.length_a   1.000
_cell.length_b   1.000
_cell.length_c   1.000
_cell.angle_alpha   90.00
_cell.angle_beta   90.00
_cell.angle_gamma   90.00
#
_symmetry.space_group_name_H-M   'P 1'
#
loop_
_entity.id
_entity.type
_entity.pdbx_description
1 polymer ?
#
loop_
_entity_poly.entity_id
_entity_poly.type
_entity_poly.pdbx_seq_one_letter_code
_entity_poly.pdbx_strand_id
1 'polypeptide(L)'
;MSLFSCSPSYLKNYTVLNNSDLSIPTIFSGKLSKSLYKANLKVMGNELSGVCLIKKVNETEFRLVFMSEIGMKYFDIGIDYKNEKPEFNIYYFVSVLDRGEVKQILMNDIAALLNEYGNNSKTLVFKHNNSGDIALKNSFDFNNYYSFRYSGKNKIKNLKWNSKPEGKSEIYISDYQNSLPSYVLINNAKYSIGFSLKLIK
;
A
#
# COMPACT_ATOMS: atom_id res chain seq x y z
N MET A 1 40.47 5.04 9.17
CA MET A 1 39.43 6.00 8.74
C MET A 1 38.10 5.26 8.67
N SER A 2 37.22 5.44 9.64
CA SER A 2 35.88 4.82 9.62
C SER A 2 34.99 5.61 8.66
N LEU A 3 34.48 4.92 7.64
CA LEU A 3 33.45 5.46 6.75
C LEU A 3 32.15 5.60 7.56
N PHE A 4 31.77 6.85 7.88
CA PHE A 4 30.45 7.16 8.40
C PHE A 4 29.43 6.81 7.31
N SER A 5 28.77 5.66 7.47
CA SER A 5 27.57 5.32 6.71
C SER A 5 26.45 6.25 7.18
N CYS A 6 26.19 7.31 6.43
CA CYS A 6 25.01 8.15 6.64
C CYS A 6 23.76 7.31 6.33
N SER A 7 23.17 6.73 7.37
CA SER A 7 21.83 6.16 7.25
C SER A 7 20.87 7.28 6.81
N PRO A 8 19.99 7.04 5.83
CA PRO A 8 19.02 8.04 5.39
C PRO A 8 18.26 8.63 6.58
N SER A 9 17.97 9.95 6.56
CA SER A 9 17.35 10.66 7.69
C SER A 9 16.05 10.01 8.18
N TYR A 10 15.32 9.36 7.27
CA TYR A 10 14.07 8.64 7.55
C TYR A 10 14.25 7.26 8.23
N LEU A 11 15.46 6.70 8.23
CA LEU A 11 15.84 5.48 8.97
C LEU A 11 16.63 5.80 10.25
N LYS A 12 16.61 7.05 10.71
CA LYS A 12 17.19 7.41 12.01
C LYS A 12 16.51 6.59 13.12
N ASN A 13 17.32 6.01 14.01
CA ASN A 13 16.89 5.10 15.09
C ASN A 13 16.38 3.72 14.64
N TYR A 14 16.68 3.31 13.41
CA TYR A 14 16.45 1.95 12.96
C TYR A 14 17.75 1.14 12.94
N THR A 15 17.67 -0.15 13.30
CA THR A 15 18.76 -1.12 13.15
C THR A 15 18.40 -2.16 12.09
N VAL A 16 19.38 -2.55 11.27
CA VAL A 16 19.21 -3.63 10.27
C VAL A 16 18.98 -4.95 10.98
N LEU A 17 18.02 -5.74 10.48
CA LEU A 17 17.76 -7.11 10.92
C LEU A 17 18.34 -8.08 9.88
N ASN A 18 19.07 -9.10 10.34
CA ASN A 18 19.55 -10.17 9.46
C ASN A 18 18.36 -11.09 9.09
N ASN A 19 18.25 -11.41 7.80
CA ASN A 19 17.04 -11.84 7.10
C ASN A 19 16.52 -13.27 7.41
N SER A 20 16.92 -13.95 8.49
CA SER A 20 16.63 -15.38 8.65
C SER A 20 15.28 -15.75 9.29
N ASP A 21 14.64 -14.88 10.08
CA ASP A 21 13.53 -15.33 10.96
C ASP A 21 12.29 -14.41 11.02
N LEU A 22 12.20 -13.36 10.19
CA LEU A 22 11.03 -12.48 10.20
C LEU A 22 9.99 -12.87 9.16
N SER A 23 8.81 -13.29 9.64
CA SER A 23 7.60 -13.26 8.82
C SER A 23 7.26 -11.79 8.55
N ILE A 24 7.60 -11.29 7.36
CA ILE A 24 7.21 -9.93 6.97
C ILE A 24 5.70 -9.95 6.77
N PRO A 25 4.95 -9.14 7.53
CA PRO A 25 3.50 -9.18 7.50
C PRO A 25 2.97 -8.45 6.26
N THR A 26 1.92 -9.00 5.69
CA THR A 26 1.18 -8.41 4.57
C THR A 26 -0.15 -7.84 5.07
N ILE A 27 -0.66 -6.80 4.40
CA ILE A 27 -1.89 -6.12 4.84
C ILE A 27 -3.07 -7.09 4.88
N PHE A 28 -3.15 -8.00 3.90
CA PHE A 28 -4.20 -9.00 3.78
C PHE A 28 -3.82 -10.38 4.35
N SER A 29 -2.66 -10.49 5.03
CA SER A 29 -2.17 -11.74 5.65
C SER A 29 -2.17 -12.96 4.72
N GLY A 30 -2.02 -12.77 3.40
CA GLY A 30 -2.08 -13.83 2.38
C GLY A 30 -3.45 -14.51 2.20
N LYS A 31 -4.51 -14.02 2.85
CA LYS A 31 -5.86 -14.63 2.82
C LYS A 31 -6.83 -13.95 1.86
N LEU A 32 -6.41 -12.90 1.16
CA LEU A 32 -7.25 -12.23 0.18
C LEU A 32 -7.47 -13.14 -1.03
N SER A 33 -8.69 -13.64 -1.19
CA SER A 33 -9.18 -14.24 -2.43
C SER A 33 -10.08 -13.24 -3.16
N LYS A 34 -11.10 -12.73 -2.45
CA LYS A 34 -12.05 -11.72 -2.92
C LYS A 34 -12.66 -11.01 -1.71
N SER A 35 -12.81 -9.70 -1.80
CA SER A 35 -13.41 -8.87 -0.76
C SER A 35 -14.12 -7.67 -1.36
N LEU A 36 -15.24 -7.29 -0.77
CA LEU A 36 -16.04 -6.12 -1.14
C LEU A 36 -15.98 -5.07 -0.03
N TYR A 37 -15.72 -3.84 -0.45
CA TYR A 37 -15.64 -2.68 0.42
C TYR A 37 -16.63 -1.60 -0.03
N LYS A 38 -17.30 -0.95 0.93
CA LYS A 38 -17.88 0.37 0.69
C LYS A 38 -16.71 1.34 0.55
N ALA A 39 -16.70 2.10 -0.52
CA ALA A 39 -15.55 2.88 -0.92
C ALA A 39 -15.92 4.33 -1.18
N ASN A 40 -15.02 5.23 -0.80
CA ASN A 40 -15.15 6.67 -1.02
C ASN A 40 -13.77 7.24 -1.37
N LEU A 41 -13.68 7.82 -2.57
CA LEU A 41 -12.49 8.47 -3.10
C LEU A 41 -12.72 9.97 -3.16
N LYS A 42 -11.94 10.71 -2.41
CA LYS A 42 -11.80 12.17 -2.48
C LYS A 42 -10.55 12.50 -3.26
N VAL A 43 -10.66 13.38 -4.24
CA VAL A 43 -9.52 13.81 -5.06
C VAL A 43 -9.80 15.20 -5.64
N MET A 44 -8.90 16.15 -5.37
CA MET A 44 -9.02 17.52 -5.87
C MET A 44 -10.39 18.17 -5.61
N GLY A 45 -10.97 17.93 -4.43
CA GLY A 45 -12.29 18.47 -4.04
C GLY A 45 -13.51 17.72 -4.61
N ASN A 46 -13.32 16.72 -5.47
CA ASN A 46 -14.38 15.83 -5.93
C ASN A 46 -14.48 14.60 -5.03
N GLU A 47 -15.67 14.03 -4.95
CA GLU A 47 -15.96 12.85 -4.14
C GLU A 47 -16.70 11.80 -4.97
N LEU A 48 -16.14 10.60 -5.06
CA LEU A 48 -16.72 9.45 -5.75
C LEU A 48 -17.02 8.38 -4.70
N SER A 49 -18.27 7.93 -4.63
CA SER A 49 -18.71 6.92 -3.67
C SER A 49 -19.24 5.68 -4.38
N GLY A 50 -19.05 4.52 -3.75
CA GLY A 50 -19.65 3.28 -4.24
C GLY A 50 -19.02 2.03 -3.63
N VAL A 51 -18.77 1.02 -4.45
CA VAL A 51 -18.27 -0.29 -4.04
C VAL A 51 -16.93 -0.58 -4.71
N CYS A 52 -15.96 -1.00 -3.91
CA CYS A 52 -14.66 -1.46 -4.35
C CYS A 52 -14.54 -2.97 -4.16
N LEU A 53 -14.35 -3.69 -5.26
CA LEU A 53 -14.02 -5.10 -5.29
C LEU A 53 -12.50 -5.24 -5.37
N ILE A 54 -11.91 -5.96 -4.42
CA ILE A 54 -10.51 -6.38 -4.47
C ILE A 54 -10.49 -7.89 -4.58
N LYS A 55 -9.72 -8.44 -5.51
CA LYS A 55 -9.52 -9.89 -5.64
C LYS A 55 -8.07 -10.23 -5.97
N LYS A 56 -7.61 -11.37 -5.46
CA LYS A 56 -6.38 -12.01 -5.92
C LYS A 56 -6.73 -12.89 -7.10
N VAL A 57 -6.13 -12.62 -8.26
CA VAL A 57 -6.40 -13.33 -9.51
C VAL A 57 -5.54 -14.59 -9.60
N ASN A 58 -4.28 -14.49 -9.21
CA ASN A 58 -3.32 -15.58 -9.10
C ASN A 58 -2.28 -15.22 -8.01
N GLU A 59 -1.17 -15.96 -7.92
CA GLU A 59 -0.16 -15.76 -6.88
C GLU A 59 0.46 -14.35 -6.86
N THR A 60 0.62 -13.71 -8.02
CA THR A 60 1.29 -12.40 -8.16
C THR A 60 0.36 -11.28 -8.60
N GLU A 61 -0.84 -11.59 -9.07
CA GLU A 61 -1.76 -10.62 -9.65
C GLU A 61 -2.97 -10.33 -8.76
N PHE A 62 -3.23 -9.05 -8.55
CA PHE A 62 -4.44 -8.54 -7.93
C PHE A 62 -5.26 -7.74 -8.94
N ARG A 63 -6.58 -7.73 -8.74
CA ARG A 63 -7.49 -6.88 -9.50
C ARG A 63 -8.37 -6.08 -8.55
N LEU A 64 -8.45 -4.79 -8.80
CA LEU A 64 -9.26 -3.86 -8.05
C LEU A 64 -10.23 -3.15 -8.99
N VAL A 65 -11.51 -3.21 -8.67
CA VAL A 65 -12.59 -2.55 -9.41
C VAL A 65 -13.36 -1.64 -8.48
N PHE A 66 -13.33 -0.32 -8.73
CA PHE A 66 -14.15 0.65 -8.02
C PHE A 66 -15.25 1.16 -8.93
N MET A 67 -16.49 1.10 -8.47
CA MET A 67 -17.68 1.49 -9.23
C MET A 67 -18.72 2.16 -8.33
N SER A 68 -19.63 2.94 -8.91
CA SER A 68 -20.79 3.48 -8.22
C SER A 68 -21.76 2.38 -7.77
N GLU A 69 -22.70 2.71 -6.90
CA GLU A 69 -23.72 1.77 -6.41
C GLU A 69 -24.65 1.25 -7.52
N ILE A 70 -24.77 1.99 -8.64
CA ILE A 70 -25.54 1.59 -9.83
C ILE A 70 -24.69 0.89 -10.91
N GLY A 71 -23.43 0.59 -10.61
CA GLY A 71 -22.57 -0.23 -11.49
C GLY A 71 -21.73 0.55 -12.51
N MET A 72 -21.70 1.89 -12.47
CA MET A 72 -20.79 2.67 -13.33
C MET A 72 -19.37 2.56 -12.78
N LYS A 73 -18.44 2.01 -13.56
CA LYS A 73 -17.04 1.90 -13.14
C LYS A 73 -16.39 3.28 -13.05
N TYR A 74 -15.59 3.49 -12.02
CA TYR A 74 -14.63 4.60 -11.93
C TYR A 74 -13.25 4.11 -12.38
N PHE A 75 -12.83 2.93 -11.94
CA PHE A 75 -11.64 2.26 -12.47
C PHE A 75 -11.69 0.74 -12.28
N ASP A 76 -10.97 0.05 -13.14
CA ASP A 76 -10.78 -1.40 -13.16
C ASP A 76 -9.33 -1.65 -13.53
N ILE A 77 -8.52 -2.06 -12.54
CA ILE A 77 -7.07 -2.17 -12.68
C ILE A 77 -6.59 -3.55 -12.19
N GLY A 78 -5.68 -4.13 -12.94
CA GLY A 78 -4.84 -5.26 -12.54
C GLY A 78 -3.46 -4.77 -12.12
N ILE A 79 -2.88 -5.41 -11.11
CA ILE A 79 -1.52 -5.14 -10.62
C ILE A 79 -0.81 -6.48 -10.46
N ASP A 80 0.28 -6.67 -11.19
CA ASP A 80 1.11 -7.88 -11.15
C ASP A 80 2.45 -7.58 -10.49
N TYR A 81 2.83 -8.39 -9.50
CA TYR A 81 4.09 -8.32 -8.76
C TYR A 81 5.10 -9.40 -9.18
N LYS A 82 4.93 -10.02 -10.36
CA LYS A 82 5.86 -11.02 -10.90
C LYS A 82 7.29 -10.49 -11.04
N ASN A 83 7.43 -9.19 -11.35
CA ASN A 83 8.70 -8.50 -11.51
C ASN A 83 9.01 -7.60 -10.30
N GLU A 84 10.26 -7.10 -10.23
CA GLU A 84 10.73 -6.28 -9.10
C GLU A 84 9.94 -4.97 -8.93
N LYS A 85 9.38 -4.44 -10.03
CA LYS A 85 8.43 -3.32 -10.02
C LYS A 85 7.04 -3.83 -10.38
N PRO A 86 5.97 -3.30 -9.77
CA PRO A 86 4.61 -3.68 -10.11
C PRO A 86 4.28 -3.26 -11.54
N GLU A 87 3.67 -4.16 -12.29
CA GLU A 87 3.14 -3.90 -13.63
C GLU A 87 1.63 -3.66 -13.54
N PHE A 88 1.15 -2.65 -14.26
CA PHE A 88 -0.23 -2.20 -14.18
C PHE A 88 -0.99 -2.48 -15.48
N ASN A 89 -2.11 -3.18 -15.35
CA ASN A 89 -3.06 -3.42 -16.44
C ASN A 89 -4.33 -2.58 -16.21
N ILE A 90 -4.50 -1.49 -16.96
CA ILE A 90 -5.67 -0.62 -16.81
C ILE A 90 -6.77 -1.08 -17.79
N TYR A 91 -7.79 -1.78 -17.28
CA TYR A 91 -8.94 -2.19 -18.10
C TYR A 91 -9.93 -1.05 -18.29
N TYR A 92 -10.08 -0.20 -17.28
CA TYR A 92 -10.93 0.99 -17.34
C TYR A 92 -10.43 2.03 -16.35
N PHE A 93 -10.49 3.31 -16.75
CA PHE A 93 -10.20 4.43 -15.87
C PHE A 93 -11.00 5.64 -16.36
N VAL A 94 -11.84 6.20 -15.49
CA VAL A 94 -12.69 7.33 -15.86
C VAL A 94 -11.83 8.56 -16.13
N SER A 95 -12.13 9.27 -17.22
CA SER A 95 -11.32 10.40 -17.71
C SER A 95 -11.18 11.54 -16.70
N VAL A 96 -12.14 11.72 -15.79
CA VAL A 96 -12.04 12.74 -14.74
C VAL A 96 -10.89 12.48 -13.77
N LEU A 97 -10.52 11.21 -13.57
CA LEU A 97 -9.37 10.81 -12.74
C LEU A 97 -8.07 10.72 -13.55
N ASP A 98 -8.14 10.57 -14.89
CA ASP A 98 -6.99 10.40 -15.77
C ASP A 98 -6.29 11.73 -16.08
N ARG A 99 -5.78 12.40 -15.03
CA ARG A 99 -5.17 13.73 -15.14
C ARG A 99 -3.76 13.74 -14.55
N GLY A 100 -2.77 13.63 -15.44
CA GLY A 100 -1.36 13.75 -15.10
C GLY A 100 -0.94 12.79 -13.99
N GLU A 101 -0.35 13.34 -12.93
CA GLU A 101 0.20 12.55 -11.82
C GLU A 101 -0.85 11.93 -10.90
N VAL A 102 -2.12 12.38 -10.94
CA VAL A 102 -3.20 11.85 -10.08
C VAL A 102 -3.36 10.36 -10.26
N LYS A 103 -3.46 9.91 -11.52
CA LYS A 103 -3.57 8.50 -11.87
C LYS A 103 -2.38 7.70 -11.36
N GLN A 104 -1.17 8.20 -11.59
CA GLN A 104 0.06 7.53 -11.16
C GLN A 104 0.14 7.39 -9.63
N ILE A 105 -0.19 8.45 -8.89
CA ILE A 105 -0.19 8.45 -7.42
C ILE A 105 -1.22 7.46 -6.89
N LEU A 106 -2.46 7.52 -7.41
CA LEU A 106 -3.53 6.60 -7.00
C LEU A 106 -3.14 5.14 -7.29
N MET A 107 -2.58 4.86 -8.47
CA MET A 107 -2.12 3.52 -8.84
C MET A 107 -1.01 3.03 -7.92
N ASN A 108 -0.02 3.87 -7.62
CA ASN A 108 1.06 3.49 -6.73
C ASN A 108 0.57 3.30 -5.28
N ASP A 109 -0.37 4.11 -4.82
CA ASP A 109 -0.97 3.98 -3.50
C ASP A 109 -1.76 2.68 -3.35
N ILE A 110 -2.53 2.32 -4.38
CA ILE A 110 -3.23 1.04 -4.44
C ILE A 110 -2.22 -0.11 -4.53
N ALA A 111 -1.15 0.03 -5.30
CA ALA A 111 -0.09 -0.97 -5.34
C ALA A 111 0.58 -1.13 -3.97
N ALA A 112 0.78 -0.05 -3.20
CA ALA A 112 1.30 -0.16 -1.85
C ALA A 112 0.31 -0.89 -0.92
N LEU A 113 -0.99 -0.63 -1.05
CA LEU A 113 -2.01 -1.36 -0.28
C LEU A 113 -1.99 -2.88 -0.55
N LEU A 114 -1.80 -3.29 -1.81
CA LEU A 114 -1.94 -4.69 -2.24
C LEU A 114 -0.63 -5.49 -2.24
N ASN A 115 0.51 -4.83 -2.01
CA ASN A 115 1.80 -5.50 -2.07
C ASN A 115 1.98 -6.51 -0.92
N GLU A 116 2.42 -7.71 -1.28
CA GLU A 116 2.82 -8.76 -0.34
C GLU A 116 4.31 -8.63 0.00
N TYR A 117 4.63 -7.58 0.77
CA TYR A 117 5.97 -7.28 1.26
C TYR A 117 6.52 -8.48 2.04
N GLY A 118 7.44 -9.27 1.46
CA GLY A 118 8.01 -10.41 2.17
C GLY A 118 8.63 -11.50 1.30
N ASN A 119 8.17 -11.66 0.06
CA ASN A 119 8.63 -12.73 -0.82
C ASN A 119 9.90 -12.42 -1.64
N ASN A 120 10.64 -11.35 -1.32
CA ASN A 120 11.81 -10.94 -2.11
C ASN A 120 13.09 -10.92 -1.26
N SER A 121 14.04 -11.79 -1.63
CA SER A 121 15.36 -11.97 -1.00
C SER A 121 16.25 -10.72 -1.00
N LYS A 122 15.88 -9.69 -1.76
CA LYS A 122 16.62 -8.43 -1.90
C LYS A 122 16.04 -7.28 -1.05
N THR A 123 15.17 -7.58 -0.10
CA THR A 123 14.60 -6.61 0.85
C THR A 123 15.49 -6.51 2.09
N LEU A 124 15.92 -5.30 2.43
CA LEU A 124 16.53 -5.00 3.72
C LEU A 124 15.42 -4.69 4.74
N VAL A 125 15.48 -5.37 5.87
CA VAL A 125 14.55 -5.20 6.98
C VAL A 125 15.23 -4.40 8.07
N PHE A 126 14.52 -3.41 8.60
CA PHE A 126 14.98 -2.56 9.69
C PHE A 126 13.95 -2.56 10.81
N LYS A 127 14.40 -2.48 12.05
CA LYS A 127 13.54 -2.32 13.23
C LYS A 127 13.84 -1.02 13.94
N HIS A 128 12.81 -0.24 14.25
CA HIS A 128 12.94 0.96 15.05
C HIS A 128 13.24 0.59 16.50
N ASN A 129 14.28 1.18 17.07
CA ASN A 129 14.82 0.80 18.39
C ASN A 129 13.78 0.97 19.51
N ASN A 130 12.99 2.05 19.48
CA ASN A 130 12.06 2.36 20.57
C ASN A 130 10.63 1.80 20.36
N SER A 131 10.03 1.98 19.18
CA SER A 131 8.65 1.55 18.90
C SER A 131 8.53 0.08 18.45
N GLY A 132 9.61 -0.53 17.96
CA GLY A 132 9.55 -1.83 17.31
C GLY A 132 8.91 -1.81 15.91
N ASP A 133 8.63 -0.63 15.34
CA ASP A 133 8.16 -0.46 13.97
C ASP A 133 9.16 -1.11 12.99
N ILE A 134 8.67 -1.72 11.91
CA ILE A 134 9.52 -2.35 10.88
C ILE A 134 9.55 -1.44 9.66
N ALA A 135 10.72 -1.18 9.10
CA ALA A 135 10.86 -0.57 7.80
C ALA A 135 11.48 -1.56 6.82
N LEU A 136 10.99 -1.56 5.59
CA LEU A 136 11.48 -2.36 4.49
C LEU A 136 12.03 -1.42 3.44
N LYS A 137 13.24 -1.71 2.97
CA LYS A 137 13.85 -1.03 1.84
C LYS A 137 14.17 -2.06 0.78
N ASN A 138 13.60 -1.90 -0.41
CA ASN A 138 13.93 -2.74 -1.54
C ASN A 138 15.25 -2.25 -2.16
N SER A 139 16.12 -3.17 -2.60
CA SER A 139 17.43 -2.82 -3.16
C SER A 139 17.35 -2.05 -4.48
N PHE A 140 16.21 -2.07 -5.18
CA PHE A 140 16.05 -1.44 -6.51
C PHE A 140 15.55 0.00 -6.48
N ASP A 141 14.99 0.44 -5.36
CA ASP A 141 14.49 1.80 -5.19
C ASP A 141 15.09 2.39 -3.93
N PHE A 142 16.30 2.93 -4.05
CA PHE A 142 17.03 3.51 -2.92
C PHE A 142 16.34 4.73 -2.31
N ASN A 143 15.41 5.36 -3.06
CA ASN A 143 14.71 6.58 -2.67
C ASN A 143 13.35 6.31 -2.05
N ASN A 144 12.76 5.12 -2.21
CA ASN A 144 11.49 4.78 -1.58
C ASN A 144 11.67 3.65 -0.55
N TYR A 145 10.97 3.77 0.57
CA TYR A 145 10.91 2.73 1.58
C TYR A 145 9.46 2.56 2.01
N TYR A 146 9.16 1.39 2.58
CA TYR A 146 7.90 1.10 3.22
C TYR A 146 8.13 1.03 4.73
N SER A 147 7.43 1.84 5.51
CA SER A 147 7.47 1.77 6.98
C SER A 147 6.14 1.29 7.51
N PHE A 148 6.21 0.28 8.37
CA PHE A 148 5.08 -0.43 8.96
C PHE A 148 5.09 -0.19 10.46
N ARG A 149 3.97 0.32 10.96
CA ARG A 149 3.65 0.34 12.37
C ARG A 149 2.68 -0.79 12.70
N TYR A 150 2.99 -1.53 13.74
CA TYR A 150 2.16 -2.66 14.19
C TYR A 150 1.22 -2.25 15.31
N SER A 151 0.04 -2.89 15.34
CA SER A 151 -0.85 -2.86 16.50
C SER A 151 -0.55 -3.98 17.52
N GLY A 152 0.45 -4.82 17.24
CA GLY A 152 0.69 -6.10 17.91
C GLY A 152 0.08 -7.28 17.14
N LYS A 153 0.50 -8.51 17.44
CA LYS A 153 0.00 -9.75 16.78
C LYS A 153 0.17 -9.78 15.25
N ASN A 154 1.27 -9.24 14.74
CA ASN A 154 1.62 -9.20 13.30
C ASN A 154 0.60 -8.47 12.39
N LYS A 155 -0.23 -7.58 12.96
CA LYS A 155 -1.19 -6.76 12.19
C LYS A 155 -0.66 -5.36 11.95
N ILE A 156 -0.77 -4.89 10.70
CA ILE A 156 -0.34 -3.56 10.30
C ILE A 156 -1.42 -2.55 10.71
N LYS A 157 -1.01 -1.50 11.42
CA LYS A 157 -1.86 -0.36 11.79
C LYS A 157 -1.67 0.82 10.84
N ASN A 158 -0.44 1.02 10.36
CA ASN A 158 -0.13 2.09 9.45
C ASN A 158 1.03 1.69 8.54
N LEU A 159 0.92 2.06 7.27
CA LEU A 159 1.95 1.93 6.25
C LEU A 159 2.27 3.33 5.72
N LYS A 160 3.55 3.67 5.65
CA LYS A 160 4.05 4.89 5.00
C LYS A 160 4.93 4.50 3.85
N TRP A 161 4.74 5.11 2.70
CA TRP A 161 5.60 4.88 1.55
C TRP A 161 5.87 6.19 0.80
N ASN A 162 6.97 6.19 0.05
CA ASN A 162 7.62 7.35 -0.56
C ASN A 162 8.36 8.25 0.47
N SER A 163 9.67 8.44 0.28
CA SER A 163 10.50 9.18 1.26
C SER A 163 10.43 10.70 1.10
N LYS A 164 9.94 11.19 -0.05
CA LYS A 164 9.84 12.62 -0.33
C LYS A 164 8.60 13.20 0.35
N PRO A 165 8.71 14.32 1.10
CA PRO A 165 7.59 14.94 1.80
C PRO A 165 6.39 15.26 0.89
N GLU A 166 6.66 15.76 -0.32
CA GLU A 166 5.64 16.19 -1.30
C GLU A 166 4.84 15.04 -1.91
N GLY A 167 5.28 13.79 -1.77
CA GLY A 167 4.62 12.61 -2.33
C GLY A 167 4.36 11.52 -1.29
N LYS A 168 4.44 11.89 0.00
CA LYS A 168 4.30 10.95 1.10
C LYS A 168 2.86 10.46 1.17
N SER A 169 2.73 9.14 1.07
CA SER A 169 1.46 8.45 1.24
C SER A 169 1.42 7.74 2.57
N GLU A 170 0.27 7.82 3.24
CA GLU A 170 0.01 7.11 4.48
C GLU A 170 -1.27 6.28 4.33
N ILE A 171 -1.15 4.98 4.61
CA ILE A 171 -2.27 4.04 4.62
C ILE A 171 -2.53 3.66 6.07
N TYR A 172 -3.71 4.03 6.57
CA TYR A 172 -4.19 3.66 7.89
C TYR A 172 -5.05 2.42 7.77
N ILE A 173 -4.84 1.47 8.67
CA ILE A 173 -5.58 0.22 8.72
C ILE A 173 -6.09 0.08 10.15
N SER A 174 -7.41 -0.10 10.29
CA SER A 174 -8.01 -0.40 11.58
C SER A 174 -8.94 -1.58 11.44
N ASP A 175 -8.94 -2.37 12.53
CA ASP A 175 -9.80 -3.52 12.70
C ASP A 175 -9.54 -4.62 11.64
N TYR A 176 -9.74 -5.87 12.03
CA TYR A 176 -9.54 -7.00 11.13
C TYR A 176 -10.63 -8.02 11.36
N GLN A 177 -11.37 -8.34 10.31
CA GLN A 177 -12.38 -9.38 10.31
C GLN A 177 -11.88 -10.51 9.43
N ASN A 178 -11.70 -11.71 10.02
CA ASN A 178 -11.19 -12.88 9.30
C ASN A 178 -9.89 -12.63 8.51
N SER A 179 -8.96 -11.88 9.10
CA SER A 179 -7.68 -11.47 8.49
C SER A 179 -7.78 -10.47 7.33
N LEU A 180 -8.97 -9.96 7.00
CA LEU A 180 -9.15 -8.83 6.11
C LEU A 180 -9.23 -7.53 6.91
N PRO A 181 -8.57 -6.44 6.45
CA PRO A 181 -8.78 -5.12 7.02
C PRO A 181 -10.26 -4.74 7.00
N SER A 182 -10.84 -4.38 8.14
CA SER A 182 -12.24 -3.92 8.20
C SER A 182 -12.36 -2.47 7.76
N TYR A 183 -11.32 -1.67 7.95
CA TYR A 183 -11.21 -0.32 7.43
C TYR A 183 -9.80 -0.02 6.93
N VAL A 184 -9.72 0.64 5.78
CA VAL A 184 -8.50 1.17 5.17
C VAL A 184 -8.74 2.62 4.79
N LEU A 185 -7.76 3.48 5.05
CA LEU A 185 -7.72 4.85 4.55
C LEU A 185 -6.35 5.14 3.96
N ILE A 186 -6.31 5.32 2.65
CA ILE A 186 -5.15 5.85 1.93
C ILE A 186 -5.27 7.36 1.90
N ASN A 187 -4.24 8.07 2.37
CA ASN A 187 -4.12 9.51 2.26
C ASN A 187 -2.82 9.88 1.55
N ASN A 188 -2.92 10.74 0.54
CA ASN A 188 -1.78 11.41 -0.07
C ASN A 188 -2.06 12.92 -0.09
N ALA A 189 -1.15 13.69 0.52
CA ALA A 189 -1.30 15.14 0.62
C ALA A 189 -1.28 15.81 -0.76
N LYS A 190 -0.55 15.23 -1.72
CA LYS A 190 -0.51 15.70 -3.10
C LYS A 190 -1.87 15.45 -3.76
N TYR A 191 -2.44 16.51 -4.34
CA TYR A 191 -3.79 16.52 -4.92
C TYR A 191 -4.95 16.22 -3.96
N SER A 192 -4.70 16.25 -2.63
CA SER A 192 -5.72 15.96 -1.61
C SER A 192 -6.45 14.63 -1.86
N ILE A 193 -5.68 13.57 -2.11
CA ILE A 193 -6.22 12.23 -2.36
C ILE A 193 -6.52 11.57 -1.02
N GLY A 194 -7.77 11.13 -0.85
CA GLY A 194 -8.22 10.31 0.27
C GLY A 194 -9.07 9.16 -0.26
N PHE A 195 -8.62 7.92 -0.11
CA PHE A 195 -9.38 6.73 -0.53
C PHE A 195 -9.67 5.84 0.66
N SER A 196 -10.94 5.81 1.07
CA SER A 196 -11.40 5.00 2.20
C SER A 196 -12.14 3.76 1.74
N LEU A 197 -11.92 2.65 2.43
CA LEU A 197 -12.52 1.36 2.18
C LEU A 197 -13.04 0.81 3.52
N LYS A 198 -14.33 0.48 3.60
CA LYS A 198 -14.95 -0.18 4.75
C LYS A 198 -15.50 -1.53 4.34
N LEU A 199 -15.02 -2.61 4.96
CA LEU A 199 -15.35 -3.98 4.59
C LEU A 199 -16.85 -4.23 4.68
N ILE A 200 -17.40 -4.86 3.64
CA ILE A 200 -18.77 -5.35 3.59
C ILE A 200 -18.76 -6.88 3.76
N LYS A 201 -17.97 -7.58 2.95
CA LYS A 201 -17.89 -9.05 2.92
C LYS A 201 -16.60 -9.55 2.25
#